data_AF-A0A505IKA1-F1
#
_entry.id   AF-A0A505IKA1-F1
#
_cell.length_a   1.000
_cell.length_b   1.000
_cell.length_c   1.000
_cell.angle_alpha   90.00
_cell.angle_beta   90.00
_cell.angle_gamma   90.00
#
_symmetry.space_group_name_H-M   'P 1'
#
loop_
_entity.id
_entity.type
_entity.pdbx_description
1 polymer ?
#
loop_
_entity_poly.entity_id
_entity_poly.type
_entity_poly.pdbx_seq_one_letter_code
_entity_poly.pdbx_strand_id
1 'polypeptide(L)'
;MISIDIGLLLLIFTGIFFIVFRFFYREEPNYIFGFRTKRSTASVSNWRFSQQWFSLLAMLFLGGVILLQRNELIEEKFYQIAVLGSYLLAALLVEIALYLKDSRASTKK
;
A
#
# COMPACT_ATOMS: atom_id res chain seq x y z
N MET A 1 1.05 -14.55 27.05
CA MET A 1 1.31 -14.83 25.63
C MET A 1 1.21 -13.49 24.90
N ILE A 2 2.31 -12.97 24.36
CA ILE A 2 2.27 -11.70 23.60
C ILE A 2 1.60 -12.02 22.27
N SER A 3 0.33 -11.63 22.11
CA SER A 3 -0.33 -11.69 20.81
C SER A 3 0.21 -10.53 19.97
N ILE A 4 0.81 -10.84 18.81
CA ILE A 4 1.33 -9.82 17.90
C ILE A 4 0.16 -9.18 17.18
N ASP A 5 0.00 -7.86 17.33
CA ASP A 5 -0.98 -7.08 16.58
C ASP A 5 -0.56 -7.00 15.10
N ILE A 6 -1.21 -7.80 14.25
CA ILE A 6 -0.91 -7.89 12.83
C ILE A 6 -1.10 -6.57 12.09
N GLY A 7 -2.09 -5.76 12.48
CA GLY A 7 -2.33 -4.46 11.85
C GLY A 7 -1.22 -3.48 12.18
N LEU A 8 -0.80 -3.43 13.45
CA LEU A 8 0.33 -2.59 13.88
C LEU A 8 1.64 -3.03 13.22
N LEU A 9 1.87 -4.35 13.14
CA LEU A 9 3.06 -4.91 12.48
C LEU A 9 3.11 -4.52 11.00
N LEU A 10 1.99 -4.69 10.28
CA LEU A 10 1.90 -4.30 8.88
C LEU A 10 2.08 -2.80 8.70
N LEU A 11 1.50 -1.97 9.57
CA LEU A 11 1.64 -0.52 9.51
C LEU A 11 3.12 -0.10 9.65
N ILE A 12 3.84 -0.68 10.62
CA ILE A 12 5.27 -0.43 10.82
C ILE A 12 6.07 -0.86 9.57
N PHE A 13 5.81 -2.05 9.03
CA PHE A 13 6.50 -2.50 7.82
C PHE A 13 6.20 -1.61 6.61
N THR A 14 4.95 -1.17 6.42
CA THR A 14 4.61 -0.22 5.35
C THR A 14 5.35 1.11 5.53
N GLY A 15 5.47 1.61 6.76
CA GLY A 15 6.25 2.81 7.07
C GLY A 15 7.73 2.64 6.72
N ILE A 16 8.34 1.52 7.13
CA ILE A 16 9.73 1.18 6.77
C ILE A 16 9.89 1.09 5.25
N PHE A 17 8.97 0.42 4.55
CA PHE A 17 9.01 0.31 3.10
C PHE A 17 8.92 1.66 2.40
N PHE A 18 8.07 2.56 2.90
CA PHE A 18 7.96 3.91 2.36
C PHE A 18 9.29 4.67 2.50
N ILE A 19 9.93 4.59 3.67
CA ILE A 19 11.24 5.20 3.92
C ILE A 19 12.29 4.59 2.99
N VAL A 20 12.41 3.26 2.95
CA VAL A 20 13.39 2.56 2.11
C VAL A 20 13.21 2.90 0.63
N PHE A 21 11.97 2.93 0.14
CA PHE A 21 11.68 3.38 -1.22
C PHE A 21 12.18 4.81 -1.46
N ARG A 22 11.90 5.74 -0.54
CA ARG A 22 12.25 7.16 -0.70
C ARG A 22 13.75 7.42 -0.74
N PHE A 23 14.54 6.65 0.02
CA PHE A 23 15.98 6.87 0.14
C PHE A 23 16.84 6.00 -0.81
N PHE A 24 16.42 4.78 -1.13
CA PHE A 24 17.30 3.83 -1.81
C PHE A 24 16.81 3.37 -3.19
N TYR A 25 15.49 3.39 -3.45
CA TYR A 25 14.92 2.72 -4.62
C TYR A 25 13.90 3.57 -5.35
N ARG A 26 14.06 4.88 -5.30
CA ARG A 26 13.20 5.82 -6.01
C ARG A 26 13.50 5.87 -7.50
N GLU A 27 14.76 5.61 -7.87
CA GLU A 27 15.28 5.82 -9.22
C GLU A 27 14.95 4.69 -10.18
N GLU A 28 14.88 3.44 -9.71
CA GLU A 28 14.63 2.28 -10.56
C GLU A 28 13.67 1.28 -9.91
N PRO A 29 12.81 0.60 -10.71
CA PRO A 29 12.06 -0.54 -10.23
C PRO A 29 13.03 -1.60 -9.72
N ASN A 30 12.75 -2.15 -8.53
CA ASN A 30 13.50 -3.28 -8.02
C ASN A 30 12.59 -4.51 -7.91
N TYR A 31 13.21 -5.68 -7.98
CA TYR A 31 12.51 -6.96 -7.94
C TYR A 31 12.42 -7.57 -6.55
N ILE A 32 12.95 -6.89 -5.52
CA ILE A 32 13.09 -7.47 -4.18
C ILE A 32 11.92 -7.07 -3.29
N PHE A 33 11.50 -5.80 -3.30
CA PHE A 33 10.52 -5.28 -2.35
C PHE A 33 9.64 -4.17 -2.96
N GLY A 34 8.47 -3.93 -2.36
CA GLY A 34 7.50 -2.91 -2.78
C GLY A 34 6.24 -3.45 -3.48
N PHE A 35 5.31 -2.55 -3.81
CA PHE A 35 4.11 -2.86 -4.58
C PHE A 35 4.47 -3.22 -6.02
N ARG A 36 4.24 -4.48 -6.41
CA ARG A 36 4.74 -5.02 -7.67
C ARG A 36 3.61 -5.67 -8.47
N THR A 37 3.19 -4.96 -9.49
CA THR A 37 2.36 -5.43 -10.60
C THR A 37 3.08 -5.17 -11.93
N LYS A 38 2.67 -5.86 -13.00
CA LYS A 38 3.24 -5.66 -14.35
C LYS A 38 3.24 -4.17 -14.76
N ARG A 39 2.20 -3.41 -14.41
CA ARG A 39 2.09 -1.98 -14.72
C ARG A 39 2.99 -1.11 -13.85
N SER A 40 3.09 -1.43 -12.55
CA SER A 40 3.93 -0.68 -11.61
C SER A 40 5.41 -0.69 -11.99
N THR A 41 5.92 -1.81 -12.51
CA THR A 41 7.33 -1.97 -12.87
C THR A 41 7.63 -1.62 -14.33
N ALA A 42 6.63 -1.18 -15.11
CA ALA A 42 6.77 -0.91 -16.54
C ALA A 42 7.60 0.35 -16.84
N SER A 43 7.68 1.29 -15.91
CA SER A 43 8.50 2.50 -16.03
C SER A 43 8.85 3.06 -14.66
N VAL A 44 9.92 3.86 -14.59
CA VAL A 44 10.29 4.61 -13.36
C VAL A 44 9.15 5.52 -12.90
N SER A 45 8.39 6.10 -13.83
CA SER A 45 7.24 6.95 -13.50
C SER A 45 6.11 6.15 -12.82
N ASN A 46 5.81 4.95 -13.33
CA ASN A 46 4.79 4.08 -12.73
C ASN A 46 5.26 3.53 -11.39
N TRP A 47 6.54 3.18 -11.29
CA TRP A 47 7.16 2.70 -10.07
C TRP A 47 7.06 3.72 -8.95
N ARG A 48 7.50 4.96 -9.20
CA ARG A 48 7.45 6.05 -8.21
C ARG A 48 6.02 6.33 -7.76
N PHE A 49 5.10 6.39 -8.74
CA PHE A 49 3.69 6.62 -8.48
C PHE A 49 3.11 5.51 -7.59
N SER A 50 3.35 4.25 -7.96
CA SER A 50 2.75 3.11 -7.28
C SER A 50 3.29 2.93 -5.87
N GLN A 51 4.60 3.03 -5.66
CA GLN A 51 5.19 2.89 -4.31
C GLN A 51 4.69 3.98 -3.38
N GLN A 52 4.63 5.23 -3.87
CA GLN A 52 4.17 6.35 -3.06
C GLN A 52 2.70 6.21 -2.68
N TRP A 53 1.81 5.98 -3.65
CA TRP A 53 0.38 5.91 -3.39
C TRP A 53 -0.03 4.65 -2.64
N PHE A 54 0.59 3.51 -2.93
CA PHE A 54 0.35 2.29 -2.16
C PHE A 54 0.70 2.48 -0.70
N SER A 55 1.90 2.98 -0.41
CA SER A 55 2.34 3.17 0.98
C SER A 55 1.43 4.14 1.73
N LEU A 56 1.07 5.27 1.10
CA LEU A 56 0.20 6.27 1.73
C LEU A 56 -1.21 5.72 2.00
N LEU A 57 -1.83 5.05 1.03
CA LEU A 57 -3.16 4.47 1.19
C LEU A 57 -3.15 3.30 2.19
N ALA A 58 -2.15 2.44 2.14
CA ALA A 58 -2.02 1.34 3.08
C ALA A 58 -1.82 1.85 4.52
N MET A 59 -0.96 2.85 4.75
CA MET A 59 -0.81 3.47 6.07
C MET A 59 -2.11 4.13 6.54
N LEU A 60 -2.80 4.86 5.66
CA LEU A 60 -4.08 5.51 6.00
C LEU A 60 -5.15 4.48 6.39
N PHE A 61 -5.34 3.43 5.58
CA PHE A 61 -6.39 2.46 5.85
C PHE A 61 -6.05 1.54 7.03
N LEU A 62 -4.80 1.08 7.16
CA LEU A 62 -4.36 0.32 8.34
C LEU A 62 -4.51 1.16 9.60
N GLY A 63 -4.04 2.42 9.58
CA GLY A 63 -4.21 3.35 10.70
C GLY A 63 -5.68 3.55 11.07
N GLY A 64 -6.55 3.72 10.06
CA GLY A 64 -7.99 3.80 10.25
C GLY A 64 -8.57 2.56 10.92
N VAL A 65 -8.26 1.35 10.42
CA VAL A 65 -8.75 0.09 11.00
C VAL A 65 -8.25 -0.12 12.42
N ILE A 66 -6.98 0.18 12.70
CA ILE A 66 -6.40 0.13 14.05
C ILE A 66 -7.17 1.09 14.97
N LEU A 67 -7.38 2.35 14.57
CA LEU A 67 -8.12 3.32 15.37
C LEU A 67 -9.56 2.85 15.63
N LEU A 68 -10.25 2.31 14.63
CA LEU A 68 -11.60 1.78 14.80
C LEU A 68 -11.64 0.61 15.81
N GLN A 69 -10.66 -0.30 15.75
CA GLN A 69 -10.55 -1.40 16.71
C GLN A 69 -10.24 -0.90 18.13
N ARG A 70 -9.33 0.07 18.26
CA ARG A 70 -8.93 0.64 19.57
C ARG A 70 -10.04 1.44 20.24
N ASN A 71 -11.01 1.92 19.46
CA ASN A 71 -12.22 2.59 19.95
C ASN A 71 -13.44 1.64 20.01
N GLU A 72 -13.21 0.32 19.94
CA GLU A 72 -14.26 -0.72 20.07
C GLU A 72 -15.37 -0.63 19.00
N LEU A 73 -15.12 0.06 17.88
CA LEU A 73 -16.06 0.18 16.76
C LEU A 73 -16.04 -1.04 15.82
N ILE A 74 -15.01 -1.87 15.94
CA ILE A 74 -14.88 -3.14 15.22
C ILE A 74 -14.53 -4.22 16.25
N GLU A 75 -15.32 -5.31 16.25
CA GLU A 75 -15.04 -6.46 17.11
C GLU A 75 -13.72 -7.14 16.73
N GLU A 76 -13.04 -7.73 17.72
CA GLU A 76 -11.76 -8.42 17.55
C GLU A 76 -11.81 -9.51 16.46
N LYS A 77 -12.92 -10.25 16.36
CA LYS A 77 -13.12 -11.28 15.33
C LYS A 77 -13.09 -10.75 13.89
N PHE A 78 -13.42 -9.47 13.68
CA PHE A 78 -13.41 -8.81 12.38
C PHE A 78 -12.13 -8.02 12.12
N TYR A 79 -11.33 -7.73 13.14
CA TYR A 79 -10.13 -6.90 13.03
C TYR A 79 -9.15 -7.44 11.98
N GLN A 80 -8.83 -8.74 12.03
CA GLN A 80 -7.89 -9.34 11.08
C GLN A 80 -8.40 -9.27 9.63
N ILE A 81 -9.71 -9.47 9.43
CA ILE A 81 -10.36 -9.36 8.11
C ILE A 81 -10.32 -7.92 7.62
N ALA A 82 -10.59 -6.95 8.49
CA ALA A 82 -10.53 -5.53 8.17
C ALA A 82 -9.10 -5.10 7.82
N VAL A 83 -8.08 -5.58 8.55
CA VAL A 83 -6.67 -5.34 8.24
C VAL A 83 -6.32 -5.87 6.85
N LEU A 84 -6.65 -7.13 6.55
CA LEU A 84 -6.41 -7.71 5.23
C LEU A 84 -7.15 -6.96 4.12
N GLY A 85 -8.44 -6.70 4.32
CA GLY A 85 -9.28 -5.99 3.37
C GLY A 85 -8.77 -4.58 3.08
N SER A 86 -8.30 -3.87 4.11
CA SER A 86 -7.72 -2.53 3.97
C SER A 86 -6.47 -2.52 3.09
N TYR A 87 -5.61 -3.52 3.25
CA TYR A 87 -4.35 -3.64 2.50
C TYR A 87 -4.61 -4.01 1.03
N LEU A 88 -5.55 -4.94 0.79
CA LEU A 88 -5.99 -5.31 -0.55
C LEU A 88 -6.71 -4.15 -1.26
N LEU A 89 -7.51 -3.38 -0.52
CA LEU A 89 -8.17 -2.19 -1.07
C LEU A 89 -7.16 -1.13 -1.51
N ALA A 90 -6.12 -0.86 -0.70
CA ALA A 90 -5.03 0.02 -1.10
C ALA A 90 -4.34 -0.45 -2.38
N ALA A 91 -4.03 -1.75 -2.48
CA ALA A 91 -3.46 -2.35 -3.68
C ALA A 91 -4.36 -2.17 -4.92
N LEU A 92 -5.66 -2.44 -4.77
CA LEU A 92 -6.63 -2.34 -5.85
C LEU A 92 -6.77 -0.90 -6.36
N LEU A 93 -6.89 0.07 -5.45
CA LEU A 93 -7.02 1.49 -5.80
C LEU A 93 -5.79 2.00 -6.56
N VAL A 94 -4.59 1.58 -6.16
CA VAL A 94 -3.34 1.96 -6.86
C VAL A 94 -3.28 1.35 -8.25
N GLU A 95 -3.67 0.09 -8.41
CA GLU A 95 -3.67 -0.58 -9.71
C GLU A 95 -4.70 0.06 -10.67
N ILE A 96 -5.89 0.43 -10.16
CA ILE A 96 -6.89 1.19 -10.92
C ILE A 96 -6.33 2.57 -11.31
N ALA A 97 -5.69 3.28 -10.38
CA ALA A 97 -5.11 4.59 -10.64
C ALA A 97 -3.99 4.52 -11.70
N LEU A 98 -3.14 3.49 -11.66
CA LEU A 98 -2.13 3.20 -12.69
C LEU A 98 -2.78 2.94 -14.06
N TYR A 99 -3.81 2.10 -14.10
CA TYR A 99 -4.54 1.82 -15.34
C TYR A 99 -5.07 3.11 -15.97
N LEU A 100 -5.76 3.95 -15.19
CA LEU A 100 -6.31 5.22 -15.66
C LEU A 100 -5.20 6.21 -16.09
N LYS A 101 -4.06 6.22 -15.38
CA LYS A 101 -2.90 7.04 -15.73
C LYS A 101 -2.34 6.64 -17.10
N ASP A 102 -2.13 5.35 -17.33
CA ASP A 102 -1.58 4.83 -18.59
C ASP A 102 -2.55 5.02 -19.76
N SER A 103 -3.86 4.78 -19.56
CA SER A 103 -4.88 5.00 -20.59
C SER A 103 -4.92 6.47 -21.06
N ARG A 104 -4.84 7.43 -20.13
CA ARG A 104 -4.82 8.87 -20.47
C ARG A 104 -3.56 9.28 -21.23
N ALA A 105 -2.42 8.65 -20.95
CA ALA A 105 -1.17 8.91 -21.67
C ALA A 105 -1.22 8.39 -23.11
N SER A 106 -1.92 7.28 -23.35
CA SER A 106 -2.11 6.71 -24.69
C SER A 106 -2.99 7.57 -25.59
N THR A 107 -4.02 8.26 -25.06
CA THR A 107 -4.93 9.10 -25.86
C THR A 107 -4.30 10.45 -26.27
N LYS A 108 -3.16 10.83 -25.68
CA LYS A 108 -2.44 12.08 -25.97
C LYS A 108 -1.31 11.92 -26.99
N LYS A 109 -1.05 10.69 -27.46
CA LYS A 109 -0.11 10.39 -28.55
C LYS A 109 -0.88 10.25 -29.85
#